data_AF-A0A177ACT7-F1
#
_entry.id   AF-A0A177ACT7-F1
#
_cell.length_a   1.000
_cell.length_b   1.000
_cell.length_c   1.000
_cell.angle_alpha   90.00
_cell.angle_beta   90.00
_cell.angle_gamma   90.00
#
_symmetry.space_group_name_H-M   'P 1'
#
loop_
_entity.id
_entity.type
_entity.pdbx_description
1 polymer ?
#
loop_
_entity_poly.entity_id
_entity_poly.type
_entity_poly.pdbx_seq_one_letter_code
_entity_poly.pdbx_strand_id
1 'polypeptide(L)'
;MNGDISMEELEAVCVEIGRGRKTITASLRDLDSVVGKLDDLFVFIKHPFDVGDRVTIYGNTGAMGLGDDYFVKEIALLFTEFKKAEGHVVQAPNSYLNTLFILNQRRSGGLAEAVPVTMKFGTTIEQLEGLRVALLESVGTESREHQNNILTELKTVYEAYSTSKNVVFFYKSNWQASAETE
;
A
#
# COMPACT_ATOMS: atom_id res chain seq x y z
N MET A 1 -59.02 32.87 -24.29
CA MET A 1 -58.00 31.89 -24.68
C MET A 1 -57.52 31.29 -23.37
N ASN A 2 -58.18 30.22 -22.91
CA ASN A 2 -58.02 29.75 -21.53
C ASN A 2 -56.72 28.94 -21.46
N GLY A 3 -55.72 29.52 -20.79
CA GLY A 3 -54.37 28.98 -20.64
C GLY A 3 -54.21 28.05 -19.43
N ASP A 4 -55.24 27.28 -19.09
CA ASP A 4 -55.18 26.32 -17.98
C ASP A 4 -54.80 24.94 -18.53
N ILE A 5 -53.66 24.41 -18.06
CA ILE A 5 -53.23 23.03 -18.33
C ILE A 5 -54.23 22.06 -17.70
N SER A 6 -54.73 21.12 -18.49
CA SER A 6 -55.60 20.05 -18.00
C SER A 6 -54.80 19.03 -17.18
N MET A 7 -55.49 18.33 -16.27
CA MET A 7 -54.87 17.26 -15.47
C MET A 7 -54.29 16.14 -16.35
N GLU A 8 -54.92 15.87 -17.50
CA GLU A 8 -54.49 14.87 -18.49
C GLU A 8 -53.17 15.28 -19.15
N GLU A 9 -53.00 16.56 -19.51
CA GLU A 9 -51.74 17.08 -20.04
C GLU A 9 -50.62 17.02 -19.01
N LEU A 10 -50.91 17.32 -17.74
CA LEU A 10 -49.93 17.21 -16.65
C LEU A 10 -49.51 15.75 -16.42
N GLU A 11 -50.47 14.82 -16.43
CA GLU A 11 -50.19 13.38 -16.29
C GLU A 11 -49.35 12.85 -17.45
N ALA A 12 -49.67 13.24 -18.68
CA ALA A 12 -48.92 12.87 -19.87
C ALA A 12 -47.45 13.33 -19.78
N VAL A 13 -47.21 14.58 -19.37
CA VAL A 13 -45.88 15.13 -19.16
C VAL A 13 -45.11 14.39 -18.06
N CYS A 14 -45.76 14.07 -16.93
CA CYS A 14 -45.13 13.29 -15.86
C CYS A 14 -44.73 11.88 -16.31
N VAL A 15 -45.58 11.20 -17.08
CA VAL A 15 -45.30 9.87 -17.64
C VAL A 15 -44.15 9.93 -18.65
N GLU A 16 -44.11 10.95 -19.49
CA GLU A 16 -43.04 11.16 -20.46
C GLU A 16 -41.69 11.42 -19.78
N ILE A 17 -41.65 12.28 -18.76
CA ILE A 17 -40.46 12.50 -17.93
C ILE A 17 -40.04 11.19 -17.23
N GLY A 18 -40.99 10.41 -16.72
CA GLY A 18 -40.72 9.12 -16.08
C GLY A 18 -40.11 8.10 -17.04
N ARG A 19 -40.60 8.03 -18.28
CA ARG A 19 -40.03 7.19 -19.34
C ARG A 19 -38.64 7.68 -19.73
N GLY A 20 -38.46 8.99 -19.91
CA GLY A 20 -37.15 9.60 -20.21
C GLY A 20 -36.10 9.24 -19.15
N ARG A 21 -36.44 9.36 -17.85
CA ARG A 21 -35.54 8.98 -16.75
C ARG A 21 -35.19 7.50 -16.75
N LYS A 22 -36.14 6.60 -17.06
CA LYS A 22 -35.87 5.16 -17.18
C LYS A 22 -34.92 4.86 -18.32
N THR A 23 -35.12 5.47 -19.49
CA THR A 23 -34.24 5.32 -20.64
C THR A 23 -32.82 5.79 -20.33
N ILE A 24 -32.67 6.98 -19.73
CA ILE A 24 -31.37 7.52 -19.33
C ILE A 24 -30.66 6.57 -18.34
N THR A 25 -31.40 6.07 -17.34
CA THR A 25 -30.83 5.13 -16.35
C THR A 25 -30.38 3.82 -16.99
N ALA A 26 -31.14 3.30 -17.95
CA ALA A 26 -30.74 2.11 -18.69
C ALA A 26 -29.48 2.35 -19.53
N SER A 27 -29.42 3.47 -20.26
CA SER A 27 -28.23 3.85 -21.05
C SER A 27 -26.98 4.03 -20.19
N LEU A 28 -27.09 4.63 -19.00
CA LEU A 28 -25.97 4.75 -18.06
C LEU A 28 -25.46 3.39 -17.60
N ARG A 29 -26.35 2.44 -17.29
CA ARG A 29 -25.97 1.07 -16.90
C ARG A 29 -25.25 0.31 -18.02
N ASP A 30 -25.70 0.49 -19.26
CA ASP A 30 -25.05 -0.14 -20.42
C ASP A 30 -23.65 0.43 -20.64
N LEU A 31 -23.47 1.73 -20.45
CA LEU A 31 -22.14 2.36 -20.50
C LEU A 31 -21.23 1.84 -19.38
N ASP A 32 -21.72 1.75 -18.14
CA ASP A 32 -20.94 1.19 -17.02
C ASP A 32 -20.50 -0.26 -17.30
N SER A 33 -21.38 -1.07 -17.90
CA SER A 33 -21.08 -2.45 -18.33
C SER A 33 -20.01 -2.51 -19.42
N VAL A 34 -20.06 -1.60 -20.40
CA VAL A 34 -19.05 -1.52 -21.47
C VAL A 34 -17.70 -1.05 -20.93
N VAL A 35 -17.70 -0.04 -20.05
CA VAL A 35 -16.48 0.45 -19.40
C VAL A 35 -15.83 -0.66 -18.56
N GLY A 36 -16.61 -1.41 -17.78
CA GLY A 36 -16.08 -2.55 -17.01
C GLY A 36 -15.43 -3.64 -17.86
N LYS A 37 -15.98 -3.93 -19.05
CA LYS A 37 -15.36 -4.88 -20.00
C LYS A 37 -14.08 -4.35 -20.64
N LEU A 38 -13.96 -3.04 -20.84
CA LEU A 38 -12.72 -2.42 -21.30
C LEU A 38 -11.65 -2.48 -20.19
N ASP A 39 -12.05 -2.32 -18.92
CA ASP A 39 -11.15 -2.50 -17.77
C ASP A 39 -10.59 -3.93 -17.69
N ASP A 40 -11.40 -4.95 -17.98
CA ASP A 40 -10.93 -6.35 -18.06
C ASP A 40 -9.82 -6.55 -19.10
N LEU A 41 -9.87 -5.81 -20.23
CA LEU A 41 -8.83 -5.83 -21.26
C LEU A 41 -7.51 -5.21 -20.77
N PHE A 42 -7.56 -4.24 -19.83
CA PHE A 42 -6.35 -3.63 -19.28
C PHE A 42 -5.48 -4.60 -18.50
N VAL A 43 -6.01 -5.71 -17.95
CA VAL A 43 -5.19 -6.76 -17.32
C VAL A 43 -4.21 -7.38 -18.33
N PHE A 44 -4.62 -7.54 -19.59
CA PHE A 44 -3.78 -8.08 -20.66
C PHE A 44 -2.74 -7.07 -21.18
N ILE A 45 -3.02 -5.77 -21.07
CA ILE A 45 -2.12 -4.70 -21.52
C ILE A 45 -1.13 -4.29 -20.42
N LYS A 46 -1.59 -4.07 -19.19
CA LYS A 46 -0.74 -3.76 -18.02
C LYS A 46 0.08 -4.96 -17.58
N HIS A 47 -0.48 -6.15 -17.76
CA HIS A 47 0.14 -7.42 -17.45
C HIS A 47 0.77 -7.46 -16.05
N PRO A 48 0.00 -7.26 -14.96
CA PRO A 48 0.54 -7.14 -13.59
C PRO A 48 1.20 -8.43 -13.08
N PHE A 49 0.81 -9.58 -13.63
CA PHE A 49 1.37 -10.89 -13.33
C PHE A 49 1.18 -11.84 -14.52
N ASP A 50 2.03 -12.86 -14.55
CA ASP A 50 2.05 -13.97 -15.51
C ASP A 50 1.49 -15.25 -14.90
N VAL A 51 1.15 -16.21 -15.76
CA VAL A 51 0.85 -17.57 -15.31
C VAL A 51 2.04 -18.16 -14.56
N GLY A 52 1.74 -18.75 -13.41
CA GLY A 52 2.68 -19.32 -12.47
C GLY A 52 3.21 -18.34 -11.43
N ASP A 53 2.98 -17.03 -11.55
CA ASP A 53 3.49 -16.05 -10.57
C ASP A 53 2.93 -16.33 -9.18
N ARG A 54 3.77 -16.10 -8.15
CA ARG A 54 3.31 -16.05 -6.77
C ARG A 54 2.90 -14.61 -6.47
N VAL A 55 1.61 -14.40 -6.21
CA VAL A 55 1.03 -13.09 -5.98
C VAL A 55 0.32 -13.05 -4.64
N THR A 56 0.48 -11.96 -3.91
CA THR A 56 -0.34 -11.63 -2.75
C THR A 56 -1.40 -10.65 -3.21
N ILE A 57 -2.68 -11.02 -3.10
CA ILE A 57 -3.80 -10.13 -3.45
C ILE A 57 -4.31 -9.51 -2.15
N TYR A 58 -4.13 -8.21 -1.99
CA TYR A 58 -4.63 -7.46 -0.84
C TYR A 58 -6.10 -7.07 -1.00
N GLY A 59 -6.81 -6.94 0.11
CA GLY A 59 -8.22 -6.59 0.15
C GLY A 59 -8.97 -7.53 1.08
N ASN A 60 -10.29 -7.64 0.90
CA ASN A 60 -11.14 -8.50 1.73
C ASN A 60 -11.04 -10.00 1.35
N THR A 61 -9.85 -10.43 0.95
CA THR A 61 -9.48 -11.79 0.57
C THR A 61 -8.82 -12.51 1.75
N GLY A 62 -8.95 -13.83 1.79
CA GLY A 62 -8.41 -14.66 2.87
C GLY A 62 -9.24 -14.67 4.15
N ALA A 63 -8.85 -15.50 5.12
CA ALA A 63 -9.62 -15.70 6.36
C ALA A 63 -9.62 -14.49 7.30
N MET A 64 -8.63 -13.59 7.18
CA MET A 64 -8.47 -12.41 8.03
C MET A 64 -8.72 -11.09 7.31
N GLY A 65 -9.05 -11.10 6.01
CA GLY A 65 -9.31 -9.89 5.22
C GLY A 65 -8.10 -8.96 5.06
N LEU A 66 -6.88 -9.48 5.24
CA LEU A 66 -5.62 -8.74 5.13
C LEU A 66 -4.90 -9.02 3.80
N GLY A 67 -5.49 -9.83 2.93
CA GLY A 67 -4.84 -10.37 1.75
C GLY A 67 -4.49 -11.84 1.90
N ASP A 68 -4.29 -12.50 0.77
CA ASP A 68 -3.99 -13.94 0.73
C ASP A 68 -3.04 -14.24 -0.43
N ASP A 69 -2.26 -15.31 -0.28
CA ASP A 69 -1.22 -15.71 -1.20
C ASP A 69 -1.73 -16.75 -2.21
N TYR A 70 -1.42 -16.49 -3.48
CA TYR A 70 -1.90 -17.28 -4.60
C TYR A 70 -0.80 -17.55 -5.61
N PHE A 71 -0.89 -18.70 -6.28
CA PHE A 71 -0.21 -18.94 -7.54
C PHE A 71 -1.18 -18.71 -8.70
N VAL A 72 -0.79 -17.90 -9.67
CA VAL A 72 -1.59 -17.66 -10.87
C VAL A 72 -1.63 -18.95 -11.69
N LYS A 73 -2.81 -19.47 -11.95
CA LYS A 73 -2.99 -20.73 -12.69
C LYS A 73 -3.36 -20.46 -14.15
N GLU A 74 -4.35 -19.61 -14.37
CA GLU A 74 -4.85 -19.29 -15.71
C GLU A 74 -5.40 -17.86 -15.74
N ILE A 75 -5.13 -17.14 -16.82
CA ILE A 75 -5.64 -15.78 -17.04
C ILE A 75 -6.62 -15.83 -18.23
N ALA A 76 -7.91 -15.74 -17.95
CA ALA A 76 -8.96 -15.63 -18.95
C ALA A 76 -9.40 -14.16 -19.11
N LEU A 77 -10.21 -13.87 -20.14
CA LEU A 77 -10.57 -12.49 -20.46
C LEU A 77 -11.28 -11.76 -19.31
N LEU A 78 -12.24 -12.43 -18.66
CA LEU A 78 -13.10 -11.83 -17.63
C LEU A 78 -12.70 -12.19 -16.20
N PHE A 79 -11.86 -13.22 -16.02
CA PHE A 79 -11.47 -13.71 -14.72
C PHE A 79 -10.06 -14.29 -14.75
N THR A 80 -9.48 -14.42 -13.58
CA THR A 80 -8.22 -15.15 -13.36
C THR A 80 -8.47 -16.29 -12.38
N GLU A 81 -7.93 -17.47 -12.69
CA GLU A 81 -7.85 -18.59 -11.77
C GLU A 81 -6.53 -18.56 -11.00
N PHE A 82 -6.66 -18.75 -9.70
CA PHE A 82 -5.59 -18.82 -8.72
C PHE A 82 -5.60 -20.16 -8.01
N LYS A 83 -4.45 -20.59 -7.51
CA LYS A 83 -4.29 -21.77 -6.67
C LYS A 83 -3.64 -21.38 -5.34
N LYS A 84 -4.26 -21.76 -4.23
CA LYS A 84 -3.68 -21.60 -2.89
C LYS A 84 -2.66 -22.70 -2.59
N ALA A 85 -1.82 -22.46 -1.59
CA ALA A 85 -0.86 -23.45 -1.10
C ALA A 85 -1.55 -24.74 -0.61
N GLU A 86 -2.76 -24.64 -0.04
CA GLU A 86 -3.54 -25.80 0.43
C GLU A 86 -4.20 -26.57 -0.72
N GLY A 87 -4.01 -26.13 -1.97
CA GLY A 87 -4.52 -26.80 -3.17
C GLY A 87 -5.87 -26.31 -3.67
N HIS A 88 -6.54 -25.41 -2.94
CA HIS A 88 -7.80 -24.80 -3.37
C HIS A 88 -7.62 -23.95 -4.64
N VAL A 89 -8.60 -24.03 -5.54
CA VAL A 89 -8.69 -23.14 -6.71
C VAL A 89 -9.64 -22.00 -6.37
N VAL A 90 -9.20 -20.77 -6.62
CA VAL A 90 -9.96 -19.54 -6.39
C VAL A 90 -10.06 -18.79 -7.70
N GLN A 91 -11.23 -18.24 -8.00
CA GLN A 91 -11.46 -17.50 -9.23
C GLN A 91 -11.89 -16.09 -8.86
N ALA A 92 -11.32 -15.09 -9.53
CA ALA A 92 -11.66 -13.68 -9.30
C ALA A 92 -11.90 -12.95 -10.63
N PRO A 93 -12.93 -12.10 -10.72
CA PRO A 93 -13.13 -11.24 -11.89
C PRO A 93 -11.97 -10.26 -12.09
N ASN A 94 -11.56 -10.03 -13.33
CA ASN A 94 -10.45 -9.13 -13.66
C ASN A 94 -10.76 -7.67 -13.28
N SER A 95 -11.99 -7.23 -13.53
CA SER A 95 -12.53 -5.93 -13.09
C SER A 95 -12.38 -5.71 -11.59
N TYR A 96 -12.54 -6.75 -10.78
CA TYR A 96 -12.30 -6.68 -9.34
C TYR A 96 -10.80 -6.58 -9.02
N LEU A 97 -9.98 -7.44 -9.64
CA LEU A 97 -8.52 -7.43 -9.46
C LEU A 97 -7.88 -6.08 -9.82
N ASN A 98 -8.41 -5.37 -10.82
CA ASN A 98 -7.96 -4.04 -11.22
C ASN A 98 -8.12 -2.98 -10.14
N THR A 99 -9.01 -3.21 -9.17
CA THR A 99 -9.24 -2.29 -8.04
C THR A 99 -8.32 -2.57 -6.85
N LEU A 100 -7.63 -3.70 -6.85
CA LEU A 100 -6.86 -4.19 -5.71
C LEU A 100 -5.36 -3.95 -5.88
N PHE A 101 -4.67 -3.83 -4.75
CA PHE A 101 -3.23 -3.91 -4.74
C PHE A 101 -2.79 -5.38 -4.88
N ILE A 102 -1.87 -5.62 -5.81
CA ILE A 102 -1.33 -6.94 -6.09
C ILE A 102 0.18 -6.88 -5.94
N LEU A 103 0.72 -7.66 -5.00
CA LEU A 103 2.16 -7.82 -4.82
C LEU A 103 2.61 -9.05 -5.58
N ASN A 104 3.40 -8.84 -6.63
CA ASN A 104 3.96 -9.92 -7.45
C ASN A 104 5.36 -10.28 -6.97
N GLN A 105 5.46 -11.40 -6.27
CA GLN A 105 6.71 -11.84 -5.65
C GLN A 105 7.75 -12.32 -6.67
N ARG A 106 7.32 -12.80 -7.85
CA ARG A 106 8.27 -13.21 -8.89
C ARG A 106 8.96 -12.00 -9.53
N ARG A 107 8.24 -10.90 -9.67
CA ARG A 107 8.74 -9.66 -10.28
C ARG A 107 9.42 -8.73 -9.30
N SER A 108 9.22 -8.93 -8.00
CA SER A 108 10.07 -8.33 -6.98
C SER A 108 11.52 -8.80 -7.19
N GLY A 109 12.46 -7.85 -7.26
CA GLY A 109 13.88 -8.16 -7.37
C GLY A 109 14.46 -8.76 -6.08
N GLY A 110 15.71 -8.43 -5.76
CA GLY A 110 16.30 -8.83 -4.48
C GLY A 110 15.41 -8.39 -3.30
N LEU A 111 14.93 -9.34 -2.52
CA LEU A 111 14.13 -9.09 -1.33
C LEU A 111 15.06 -8.75 -0.16
N ALA A 112 14.58 -7.92 0.76
CA ALA A 112 15.25 -7.63 2.02
C ALA A 112 14.42 -8.15 3.18
N GLU A 113 15.05 -8.86 4.10
CA GLU A 113 14.44 -9.31 5.34
C GLU A 113 14.90 -8.41 6.49
N ALA A 114 13.95 -7.89 7.27
CA ALA A 114 14.26 -7.08 8.44
C ALA A 114 14.28 -7.96 9.70
N VAL A 115 15.47 -8.19 10.26
CA VAL A 115 15.63 -8.92 11.52
C VAL A 115 15.66 -7.94 12.69
N PRO A 116 14.62 -7.87 13.54
CA PRO A 116 14.63 -6.98 14.70
C PRO A 116 15.61 -7.49 15.76
N VAL A 117 16.56 -6.64 16.16
CA VAL A 117 17.55 -6.95 17.20
C VAL A 117 17.30 -6.06 18.42
N THR A 118 17.05 -6.67 19.58
CA THR A 118 16.94 -5.95 20.86
C THR A 118 18.31 -5.82 21.51
N MET A 119 18.68 -4.58 21.83
CA MET A 119 20.00 -4.25 22.40
C MET A 119 19.82 -3.58 23.76
N LYS A 120 20.78 -3.77 24.68
CA LYS A 120 20.77 -3.11 25.98
C LYS A 120 21.05 -1.61 25.81
N PHE A 121 20.42 -0.77 26.63
CA PHE A 121 20.59 0.70 26.58
C PHE A 121 22.05 1.17 26.77
N GLY A 122 22.90 0.37 27.43
CA GLY A 122 24.32 0.67 27.63
C GLY A 122 25.26 0.21 26.51
N THR A 123 24.75 -0.34 25.41
CA THR A 123 25.59 -0.71 24.26
C THR A 123 26.19 0.57 23.65
N THR A 124 27.51 0.64 23.56
CA THR A 124 28.19 1.84 23.08
C THR A 124 28.12 1.95 21.56
N ILE A 125 28.34 3.16 21.03
CA ILE A 125 28.36 3.39 19.58
C ILE A 125 29.47 2.57 18.92
N GLU A 126 30.61 2.40 19.58
CA GLU A 126 31.74 1.60 19.08
C GLU A 126 31.37 0.12 18.97
N GLN A 127 30.58 -0.40 19.92
CA GLN A 127 30.08 -1.77 19.87
C GLN A 127 29.07 -1.97 18.73
N LEU A 128 28.21 -0.97 18.48
CA LEU A 128 27.26 -0.98 17.37
C LEU A 128 27.98 -0.92 16.01
N GLU A 129 29.01 -0.08 15.89
CA GLU A 129 29.80 0.03 14.66
C GLU A 129 30.63 -1.24 14.43
N GLY A 130 31.22 -1.81 15.49
CA GLY A 130 31.90 -3.10 15.41
C GLY A 130 30.98 -4.23 14.93
N LEU A 131 29.73 -4.26 15.41
CA LEU A 131 28.72 -5.20 14.94
C LEU A 131 28.40 -4.98 13.45
N ARG A 132 28.21 -3.72 13.02
CA ARG A 132 27.95 -3.38 11.62
C ARG A 132 29.07 -3.87 10.69
N VAL A 133 30.32 -3.65 11.07
CA VAL A 133 31.49 -4.11 10.30
C VAL A 133 31.53 -5.64 10.21
N ALA A 134 31.35 -6.33 11.34
CA ALA A 134 31.35 -7.80 11.37
C ALA A 134 30.22 -8.40 10.51
N LEU A 135 29.03 -7.80 10.52
CA LEU A 135 27.92 -8.24 9.67
C LEU A 135 28.19 -8.01 8.19
N LEU A 136 28.76 -6.86 7.82
CA LEU A 136 29.14 -6.58 6.43
C LEU A 136 30.21 -7.54 5.92
N GLU A 137 31.19 -7.90 6.76
CA GLU A 137 32.21 -8.90 6.43
C GLU A 137 31.57 -10.28 6.21
N SER A 138 30.72 -10.73 7.14
CA SER A 138 30.00 -12.00 7.02
C SER A 138 29.18 -12.09 5.73
N VAL A 139 28.38 -11.05 5.45
CA VAL A 139 27.58 -10.96 4.23
C VAL A 139 28.45 -10.94 2.97
N GLY A 140 29.61 -10.27 3.03
CA GLY A 140 30.59 -10.25 1.95
C GLY A 140 31.20 -11.62 1.64
N THR A 141 31.39 -12.47 2.66
CA THR A 141 31.86 -13.85 2.45
C THR A 141 30.83 -14.73 1.76
N GLU A 142 29.54 -14.46 1.99
CA GLU A 142 28.39 -15.21 1.43
C GLU A 142 27.77 -14.51 0.20
N SER A 143 28.62 -13.95 -0.66
CA SER A 143 28.23 -13.18 -1.87
C SER A 143 27.36 -13.93 -2.90
N ARG A 144 27.19 -15.25 -2.76
CA ARG A 144 26.26 -16.04 -3.60
C ARG A 144 24.80 -15.86 -3.19
N GLU A 145 24.54 -15.57 -1.92
CA GLU A 145 23.19 -15.54 -1.33
C GLU A 145 22.78 -14.14 -0.88
N HIS A 146 23.75 -13.25 -0.62
CA HIS A 146 23.48 -11.92 -0.09
C HIS A 146 24.09 -10.80 -0.95
N GLN A 147 23.42 -9.64 -0.93
CA GLN A 147 23.98 -8.40 -1.47
C GLN A 147 24.93 -7.77 -0.45
N ASN A 148 26.02 -7.14 -0.91
CA ASN A 148 27.02 -6.48 -0.05
C ASN A 148 26.52 -5.13 0.50
N ASN A 149 25.36 -5.11 1.14
CA ASN A 149 24.79 -3.93 1.76
C ASN A 149 23.90 -4.31 2.95
N ILE A 150 24.04 -3.58 4.05
CA ILE A 150 23.22 -3.74 5.26
C ILE A 150 22.73 -2.36 5.71
N LEU A 151 21.41 -2.23 5.77
CA LEU A 151 20.74 -1.08 6.34
C LEU A 151 20.48 -1.32 7.82
N THR A 152 21.01 -0.46 8.68
CA THR A 152 20.80 -0.49 10.13
C THR A 152 20.03 0.76 10.55
N GLU A 153 18.83 0.58 11.10
CA GLU A 153 17.97 1.66 11.56
C GLU A 153 17.51 1.39 13.01
N LEU A 154 17.56 2.43 13.85
CA LEU A 154 17.01 2.36 15.20
C LEU A 154 15.50 2.64 15.14
N LYS A 155 14.67 1.60 15.29
CA LYS A 155 13.21 1.72 15.14
C LYS A 155 12.48 2.23 16.37
N THR A 156 12.84 1.75 17.55
CA THR A 156 12.10 2.06 18.78
C THR A 156 13.01 1.94 19.99
N VAL A 157 12.91 2.89 20.92
CA VAL A 157 13.58 2.83 22.22
C VAL A 157 12.52 2.48 23.26
N TYR A 158 12.57 1.25 23.76
CA TYR A 158 11.77 0.84 24.92
C TYR A 158 12.51 1.24 26.21
N GLU A 159 11.79 1.78 27.19
CA GLU A 159 12.30 2.15 28.53
C GLU A 159 13.37 3.27 28.59
N ALA A 160 13.10 4.43 27.99
CA ALA A 160 13.91 5.64 28.24
C ALA A 160 13.45 6.36 29.52
N TYR A 161 14.14 6.19 30.66
CA TYR A 161 13.69 6.74 31.94
C TYR A 161 13.96 8.24 32.17
N SER A 162 14.99 8.86 31.55
CA SER A 162 14.98 10.28 31.16
C SER A 162 16.22 10.63 30.31
N THR A 163 16.07 11.63 29.45
CA THR A 163 17.19 12.40 28.87
C THR A 163 16.79 13.87 28.88
N SER A 164 17.61 14.74 29.47
CA SER A 164 17.49 16.18 29.31
C SER A 164 18.87 16.81 29.46
N LYS A 165 19.24 17.64 28.48
CA LYS A 165 20.50 18.37 28.55
C LYS A 165 20.29 19.78 28.04
N ASN A 166 20.36 20.73 28.98
CA ASN A 166 20.58 22.13 28.68
C ASN A 166 21.68 22.62 29.61
N VAL A 167 22.79 23.08 29.04
CA VAL A 167 23.94 23.58 29.81
C VAL A 167 24.31 24.94 29.27
N VAL A 168 23.91 25.96 30.02
CA VAL A 168 24.25 27.36 29.79
C VAL A 168 24.63 27.94 31.14
N PHE A 169 25.89 28.37 31.27
CA PHE A 169 26.37 29.13 32.42
C PHE A 169 26.90 30.45 31.91
N PHE A 170 26.46 31.54 32.52
CA PHE A 170 26.99 32.85 32.22
C PHE A 170 27.56 33.53 33.47
N TYR A 171 28.69 34.21 33.22
CA TYR A 171 29.20 35.41 33.89
C TYR A 171 29.95 35.28 35.23
N LYS A 172 31.16 35.86 35.31
CA LYS A 172 31.68 36.40 36.58
C LYS A 172 31.53 37.90 36.65
N SER A 173 31.36 38.61 35.53
CA SER A 173 30.70 39.91 35.42
C SER A 173 29.23 39.81 35.08
N ASN A 174 28.42 40.00 36.11
CA ASN A 174 27.13 40.69 36.01
C ASN A 174 27.46 42.11 35.49
N TRP A 175 26.99 43.16 36.12
CA TRP A 175 27.95 44.04 36.79
C TRP A 175 29.09 44.79 36.02
N GLN A 176 29.37 44.63 34.72
CA GLN A 176 30.35 45.44 33.96
C GLN A 176 29.73 46.65 33.24
N ALA A 177 28.39 46.77 33.23
CA ALA A 177 27.75 48.07 32.98
C ALA A 177 27.85 49.03 34.20
N SER A 178 28.49 48.60 35.29
CA SER A 178 28.73 49.42 36.50
C SER A 178 30.21 49.84 36.65
N ALA A 179 30.98 49.94 35.56
CA ALA A 179 32.40 50.34 35.62
C ALA A 179 32.82 51.47 34.63
N GLU A 180 31.91 52.02 33.81
CA GLU A 180 32.24 53.10 32.86
C GLU A 180 31.39 54.38 33.04
N THR A 181 30.73 54.62 34.19
CA THR A 181 29.89 55.84 34.36
C THR A 181 29.87 56.46 35.76
N GLU A 182 31.03 56.56 36.43
CA GLU A 182 31.36 57.60 37.42
C GLU A 182 32.83 58.02 37.29
#